data_AF-A0A375J2W3-F1
#
_entry.id   AF-A0A375J2W3-F1
#
_cell.length_a   1.000
_cell.length_b   1.000
_cell.length_c   1.000
_cell.angle_alpha   90.00
_cell.angle_beta   90.00
_cell.angle_gamma   90.00
#
_symmetry.space_group_name_H-M   'P 1'
#
loop_
_entity.id
_entity.type
_entity.pdbx_description
1 polymer ?
#
loop_
_entity_poly.entity_id
_entity_poly.type
_entity_poly.pdbx_seq_one_letter_code
_entity_poly.pdbx_strand_id
1 'polypeptide(L)'
;MALVKCKECKKEVSSKAKLCPHCGVKNPSVGTKETLVGLFVVLMGVVMLTQCMGGSKDGDAGKADAPSNETAEQIAAKEAACKSDLQCWGDKHVIAASVACAPEVEKLAKYSHKWTDGMMDTKFPRFRWANKDHSAVTYIGDKIQFQNGFGAMQNHLYHCDYDPLAKQVLNVRAAPGRL
;
A
#
# COMPACT_ATOMS: atom_id res chain seq x y z
N MET A 1 -41.52 -8.78 11.19
CA MET A 1 -40.22 -9.28 11.68
C MET A 1 -40.31 -10.79 11.73
N ALA A 2 -39.48 -11.53 10.98
CA ALA A 2 -39.56 -13.00 10.98
C ALA A 2 -38.80 -13.56 12.19
N LEU A 3 -39.50 -14.34 13.02
CA LEU A 3 -38.90 -15.15 14.09
C LEU A 3 -38.45 -16.48 13.48
N VAL A 4 -37.23 -16.88 13.80
CA VAL A 4 -36.63 -18.13 13.33
C VAL A 4 -36.18 -18.94 14.55
N LYS A 5 -36.13 -20.26 14.40
CA LYS A 5 -35.66 -21.13 15.48
C LYS A 5 -34.14 -21.09 15.52
N CYS A 6 -33.58 -20.88 16.72
CA CYS A 6 -32.15 -20.95 16.94
C CYS A 6 -31.61 -22.33 16.52
N LYS A 7 -30.52 -22.35 15.75
CA LYS A 7 -29.91 -23.58 15.24
C LYS A 7 -29.49 -24.59 16.34
N GLU A 8 -29.15 -24.11 17.53
CA GLU A 8 -28.72 -24.95 18.66
C GLU A 8 -29.88 -25.28 19.60
N CYS A 9 -30.44 -24.25 20.26
CA CYS A 9 -31.40 -24.47 21.35
C CYS A 9 -32.86 -24.51 20.89
N LYS A 10 -33.14 -24.34 19.59
CA LYS A 10 -34.46 -24.39 18.94
C LYS A 10 -35.52 -23.38 19.44
N LYS A 11 -35.18 -22.53 20.39
CA LYS A 11 -36.02 -21.41 20.86
C LYS A 11 -36.13 -20.34 19.79
N GLU A 12 -37.25 -19.62 19.79
CA GLU A 12 -37.56 -18.59 18.81
C GLU A 12 -36.70 -17.35 19.05
N VAL A 13 -36.05 -16.87 17.99
CA VAL A 13 -35.19 -15.70 18.00
C VAL A 13 -35.42 -14.87 16.74
N SER A 14 -35.14 -13.57 16.81
CA SER A 14 -35.23 -12.71 15.63
C SER A 14 -34.25 -13.15 14.55
N SER A 15 -34.70 -13.18 13.28
CA SER A 15 -33.86 -13.46 12.10
C SER A 15 -32.63 -12.55 11.96
N LYS A 16 -32.64 -11.37 12.60
CA LYS A 16 -31.53 -10.39 12.60
C LYS A 16 -30.68 -10.41 13.88
N ALA A 17 -30.96 -11.29 14.83
CA ALA A 17 -30.21 -11.34 16.08
C ALA A 17 -28.77 -11.85 15.84
N LYS A 18 -27.77 -11.11 16.33
CA LYS A 18 -26.34 -11.50 16.23
C LYS A 18 -25.95 -12.56 17.27
N LEU A 19 -26.65 -12.61 18.39
CA LEU A 19 -26.45 -13.58 19.48
C LEU A 19 -27.80 -14.13 19.94
N CYS A 20 -27.87 -15.43 20.25
CA CYS A 20 -29.04 -16.01 20.89
C CYS A 20 -29.06 -15.66 22.39
N PRO A 21 -30.14 -15.06 22.93
CA PRO A 21 -30.24 -14.73 24.35
C PRO A 21 -30.44 -15.96 25.26
N HIS A 22 -30.75 -17.13 24.69
CA HIS A 22 -31.04 -18.34 25.50
C HIS A 22 -29.88 -19.32 25.62
N CYS A 23 -29.01 -19.39 24.62
CA CYS A 23 -27.84 -20.30 24.64
C CYS A 23 -26.52 -19.61 24.28
N GLY A 24 -26.54 -18.32 23.90
CA GLY A 24 -25.33 -17.56 23.61
C GLY A 24 -24.70 -17.80 22.23
N VAL A 25 -25.27 -18.68 21.39
CA VAL A 25 -24.68 -18.96 20.07
C VAL A 25 -24.71 -17.73 19.16
N LYS A 26 -23.57 -17.46 18.50
CA LYS A 26 -23.43 -16.39 17.50
C LYS A 26 -24.14 -16.77 16.20
N ASN A 27 -24.84 -15.80 15.62
CA ASN A 27 -25.65 -15.92 14.40
C ASN A 27 -26.58 -17.15 14.45
N PRO A 28 -27.63 -17.11 15.30
CA PRO A 28 -28.56 -18.22 15.48
C PRO A 28 -29.50 -18.45 14.31
N SER A 29 -29.64 -17.46 13.40
CA SER A 29 -30.55 -17.48 12.25
C SER A 29 -29.95 -18.10 10.99
N VAL A 30 -28.62 -18.17 10.88
CA VAL A 30 -27.94 -18.75 9.69
C VAL A 30 -27.51 -20.19 9.99
N GLY A 31 -28.09 -21.13 9.26
CA GLY A 31 -27.71 -22.54 9.30
C GLY A 31 -26.58 -22.86 8.33
N THR A 32 -25.84 -23.95 8.56
CA THR A 32 -24.71 -24.39 7.74
C THR A 32 -25.05 -24.52 6.25
N LYS A 33 -26.31 -24.86 5.91
CA LYS A 33 -26.78 -24.97 4.52
C LYS A 33 -26.93 -23.61 3.82
N GLU A 34 -27.32 -22.56 4.53
CA GLU A 34 -27.52 -21.23 3.94
C GLU A 34 -26.20 -20.47 3.73
N THR A 35 -25.21 -20.71 4.60
CA THR A 35 -23.84 -20.21 4.40
C THR A 35 -23.20 -20.79 3.14
N LEU A 36 -23.50 -22.06 2.83
CA LEU A 36 -22.96 -22.78 1.67
C LEU A 36 -23.61 -22.30 0.35
N VAL A 37 -24.91 -22.03 0.36
CA VAL A 37 -25.63 -21.42 -0.77
C VAL A 37 -25.14 -19.99 -1.02
N GLY A 38 -24.96 -19.19 0.03
CA GLY A 38 -24.41 -17.83 -0.09
C GLY A 38 -23.00 -17.82 -0.69
N LEU A 39 -22.14 -18.75 -0.28
CA LEU A 39 -20.79 -18.89 -0.84
C LEU A 39 -20.81 -19.33 -2.31
N PHE A 40 -21.71 -20.23 -2.70
CA PHE A 40 -21.88 -20.66 -4.09
C PHE A 40 -22.38 -19.54 -5.01
N VAL A 41 -23.32 -18.71 -4.55
CA VAL A 41 -23.83 -17.57 -5.33
C VAL A 41 -22.76 -16.50 -5.52
N VAL A 42 -21.93 -16.24 -4.50
CA VAL A 42 -20.79 -15.32 -4.63
C VAL A 42 -19.74 -15.87 -5.60
N LEU A 43 -19.39 -17.16 -5.51
CA LEU A 43 -18.45 -17.80 -6.43
C LEU A 43 -18.95 -17.79 -7.88
N MET A 44 -20.22 -18.12 -8.12
CA MET A 44 -20.83 -18.06 -9.45
C MET A 44 -20.90 -16.62 -9.99
N GLY A 45 -21.16 -15.63 -9.12
CA GLY A 45 -21.15 -14.22 -9.49
C GLY A 45 -19.76 -13.74 -9.93
N VAL A 46 -18.71 -14.16 -9.24
CA VAL A 46 -17.31 -13.84 -9.61
C VAL A 46 -16.93 -14.49 -10.95
N VAL A 47 -17.32 -15.75 -11.18
CA VAL A 47 -17.07 -16.45 -12.46
C VAL A 47 -17.83 -15.81 -13.63
N MET A 48 -19.07 -15.39 -13.43
CA MET A 48 -19.87 -14.67 -14.43
C MET A 48 -19.28 -13.30 -14.78
N LEU A 49 -18.77 -12.55 -13.79
CA LEU A 49 -18.06 -11.28 -14.03
C LEU A 49 -16.78 -11.46 -14.86
N THR A 50 -16.06 -12.57 -14.68
CA THR A 50 -14.87 -12.87 -15.50
C THR A 50 -15.18 -13.32 -16.94
N GLN A 51 -16.38 -13.81 -17.22
CA GLN A 51 -16.77 -14.32 -18.55
C GLN A 51 -17.46 -13.27 -19.44
N CYS A 52 -17.68 -12.04 -18.96
CA CYS A 52 -18.28 -10.95 -19.74
C CYS A 52 -17.29 -9.87 -20.21
N MET A 53 -15.99 -10.00 -19.94
CA MET A 53 -14.94 -9.16 -20.54
C MET A 53 -14.17 -9.95 -21.60
N GLY A 54 -14.88 -10.31 -22.68
CA GLY A 54 -14.30 -10.92 -23.87
C GLY A 54 -14.45 -9.98 -25.07
N GLY A 55 -13.36 -9.32 -25.47
CA GLY A 55 -13.29 -8.47 -26.66
C GLY A 55 -11.86 -8.20 -27.13
N SER A 56 -11.39 -9.03 -28.08
CA SER A 56 -10.39 -8.82 -29.16
C SER A 56 -8.90 -8.51 -28.86
N LYS A 57 -8.06 -9.53 -29.16
CA LYS A 57 -6.84 -9.54 -30.03
C LYS A 57 -6.35 -8.16 -30.51
N ASP A 58 -5.06 -7.76 -30.46
CA ASP A 58 -3.80 -8.47 -30.73
C ASP A 58 -2.58 -7.86 -30.01
N GLY A 59 -1.58 -8.69 -29.70
CA GLY A 59 -0.14 -8.39 -29.80
C GLY A 59 0.56 -7.58 -28.70
N ASP A 60 1.23 -8.26 -27.76
CA ASP A 60 2.70 -8.26 -27.61
C ASP A 60 3.13 -9.04 -26.35
N ALA A 61 4.30 -9.66 -26.45
CA ALA A 61 4.88 -10.61 -25.52
C ALA A 61 5.12 -10.04 -24.11
N GLY A 62 4.86 -10.87 -23.09
CA GLY A 62 5.12 -10.52 -21.70
C GLY A 62 5.05 -11.73 -20.78
N LYS A 63 5.89 -12.71 -21.09
CA LYS A 63 6.41 -13.80 -20.25
C LYS A 63 5.89 -13.80 -18.79
N ALA A 64 5.06 -14.78 -18.46
CA ALA A 64 4.87 -15.20 -17.08
C ALA A 64 6.21 -15.72 -16.54
N ASP A 65 6.75 -15.07 -15.52
CA ASP A 65 7.98 -15.48 -14.87
C ASP A 65 7.76 -16.81 -14.14
N ALA A 66 8.24 -17.88 -14.76
CA ALA A 66 8.68 -19.08 -14.07
C ALA A 66 9.79 -18.70 -13.07
N PRO A 67 9.98 -19.46 -11.96
CA PRO A 67 11.12 -19.22 -11.07
C PRO A 67 12.39 -19.47 -11.88
N SER A 68 13.05 -18.38 -12.27
CA SER A 68 14.23 -18.42 -13.11
C SER A 68 15.37 -19.03 -12.30
N ASN A 69 15.91 -20.13 -12.81
CA ASN A 69 17.13 -20.75 -12.32
C ASN A 69 18.32 -19.86 -12.75
N GLU A 70 18.40 -18.67 -12.16
CA GLU A 70 19.41 -17.66 -12.47
C GLU A 70 20.70 -18.04 -11.76
N THR A 71 21.81 -17.99 -12.49
CA THR A 71 23.12 -18.22 -11.88
C THR A 71 23.51 -17.01 -11.03
N ALA A 72 24.34 -17.23 -10.00
CA ALA A 72 24.86 -16.18 -9.13
C ALA A 72 25.49 -15.01 -9.93
N GLU A 73 26.12 -15.33 -11.06
CA GLU A 73 26.73 -14.37 -11.97
C GLU A 73 25.69 -13.47 -12.68
N GLN A 74 24.55 -14.03 -13.08
CA GLN A 74 23.44 -13.26 -13.66
C GLN A 74 22.79 -12.36 -12.62
N ILE A 75 22.63 -12.85 -11.38
CA ILE A 75 22.07 -12.06 -10.27
C ILE A 75 22.98 -10.85 -9.97
N ALA A 76 24.28 -11.08 -9.87
CA ALA A 76 25.25 -10.01 -9.64
C ALA A 76 25.27 -8.98 -10.79
N ALA A 77 25.21 -9.43 -12.04
CA ALA A 77 25.15 -8.55 -13.20
C ALA A 77 23.86 -7.71 -13.24
N LYS A 78 22.70 -8.31 -12.93
CA LYS A 78 21.42 -7.60 -12.84
C LYS A 78 21.41 -6.60 -11.69
N GLU A 79 22.00 -6.94 -10.55
CA GLU A 79 22.11 -6.01 -9.42
C GLU A 79 23.03 -4.83 -9.76
N ALA A 80 24.17 -5.08 -10.42
CA ALA A 80 25.06 -4.02 -10.89
C ALA A 80 24.36 -3.10 -11.91
N ALA A 81 23.57 -3.66 -12.82
CA ALA A 81 22.75 -2.89 -13.76
C ALA A 81 21.65 -2.09 -13.05
N CYS A 82 20.99 -2.67 -12.05
CA CYS A 82 19.99 -1.97 -11.24
C CYS A 82 20.61 -0.78 -10.49
N LYS A 83 21.85 -0.93 -9.99
CA LYS A 83 22.56 0.13 -9.27
C LYS A 83 22.87 1.35 -10.14
N SER A 84 23.03 1.17 -11.45
CA SER A 84 23.27 2.29 -12.38
C SER A 84 21.99 2.86 -12.99
N ASP A 85 20.87 2.14 -12.91
CA ASP A 85 19.56 2.60 -13.38
C ASP A 85 18.79 3.32 -12.27
N LEU A 86 18.43 4.59 -12.52
CA LEU A 86 17.75 5.41 -11.53
C LEU A 86 16.40 4.82 -11.11
N GLN A 87 15.64 4.29 -12.07
CA GLN A 87 14.30 3.79 -11.83
C GLN A 87 14.36 2.54 -10.95
N CYS A 88 15.17 1.56 -11.33
CA CYS A 88 15.38 0.34 -10.56
C CYS A 88 15.92 0.64 -9.17
N TRP A 89 16.96 1.47 -9.06
CA TRP A 89 17.58 1.77 -7.77
C TRP A 89 16.65 2.55 -6.84
N GLY A 90 15.94 3.55 -7.38
CA GLY A 90 14.95 4.34 -6.64
C GLY A 90 13.79 3.48 -6.15
N ASP A 91 13.19 2.68 -7.03
CA ASP A 91 12.05 1.82 -6.68
C ASP A 91 12.44 0.71 -5.70
N LYS A 92 13.61 0.07 -5.89
CA LYS A 92 14.12 -0.97 -4.98
C LYS A 92 14.28 -0.45 -3.56
N HIS A 93 14.63 0.83 -3.39
CA HIS A 93 14.96 1.40 -2.09
C HIS A 93 13.93 2.39 -1.54
N VAL A 94 12.83 2.66 -2.26
CA VAL A 94 11.81 3.65 -1.87
C VAL A 94 11.20 3.38 -0.50
N ILE A 95 10.99 2.12 -0.13
CA ILE A 95 10.40 1.76 1.18
C ILE A 95 11.38 2.08 2.30
N ALA A 96 12.64 1.64 2.17
CA ALA A 96 13.68 1.91 3.15
C ALA A 96 13.93 3.41 3.30
N ALA A 97 14.00 4.13 2.18
CA ALA A 97 14.10 5.58 2.16
C ALA A 97 12.89 6.24 2.83
N SER A 98 11.67 5.78 2.56
CA SER A 98 10.46 6.34 3.17
C SER A 98 10.48 6.24 4.69
N VAL A 99 10.90 5.08 5.23
CA VAL A 99 11.02 4.86 6.67
C VAL A 99 12.12 5.72 7.28
N ALA A 100 13.27 5.84 6.63
CA ALA A 100 14.39 6.62 7.13
C ALA A 100 14.14 8.15 7.03
N CYS A 101 13.54 8.60 5.94
CA CYS A 101 13.39 10.01 5.62
C CYS A 101 12.19 10.68 6.29
N ALA A 102 11.06 9.98 6.47
CA ALA A 102 9.86 10.56 7.08
C ALA A 102 10.13 11.29 8.41
N PRO A 103 10.77 10.67 9.44
CA PRO A 103 11.02 11.36 10.70
C PRO A 103 11.99 12.55 10.56
N GLU A 104 12.94 12.49 9.63
CA GLU A 104 13.87 13.59 9.39
C GLU A 104 13.18 14.78 8.71
N VAL A 105 12.22 14.54 7.82
CA VAL A 105 11.39 15.59 7.22
C VAL A 105 10.46 16.21 8.28
N GLU A 106 9.87 15.40 9.16
CA GLU A 106 9.01 15.89 10.26
C GLU A 106 9.74 16.86 11.20
N LYS A 107 11.02 16.59 11.49
CA LYS A 107 11.87 17.46 12.32
C LYS A 107 12.15 18.84 11.71
N LEU A 108 11.90 19.03 10.41
CA LEU A 108 12.01 20.35 9.78
C LEU A 108 10.86 21.29 10.18
N ALA A 109 9.77 20.75 10.74
CA ALA A 109 8.66 21.55 11.20
C ALA A 109 9.04 22.38 12.44
N LYS A 110 8.89 23.70 12.35
CA LYS A 110 9.14 24.61 13.48
C LYS A 110 8.13 24.44 14.62
N TYR A 111 6.87 24.13 14.29
CA TYR A 111 5.78 23.99 15.24
C TYR A 111 5.18 22.58 15.14
N SER A 112 4.13 22.40 14.33
CA SER A 112 3.52 21.10 14.07
C SER A 112 3.61 20.73 12.59
N HIS A 113 3.47 19.43 12.31
CA HIS A 113 3.40 18.88 10.97
C HIS A 113 2.16 18.00 10.83
N LYS A 114 1.72 17.79 9.59
CA LYS A 114 0.67 16.85 9.24
C LYS A 114 0.95 16.24 7.88
N TRP A 115 1.02 14.91 7.86
CA TRP A 115 1.02 14.12 6.63
C TRP A 115 -0.37 14.17 5.97
N THR A 116 -0.37 14.35 4.65
CA THR A 116 -1.58 14.39 3.82
C THR A 116 -1.64 13.26 2.80
N ASP A 117 -0.75 12.27 2.90
CA ASP A 117 -0.81 11.03 2.13
C ASP A 117 -1.98 10.14 2.55
N GLY A 118 -2.64 9.54 1.56
CA GLY A 118 -3.63 8.49 1.77
C GLY A 118 -3.00 7.14 2.13
N MET A 119 -3.84 6.17 2.49
CA MET A 119 -3.40 4.81 2.87
C MET A 119 -2.57 4.11 1.79
N MET A 120 -2.90 4.33 0.51
CA MET A 120 -2.22 3.71 -0.64
C MET A 120 -1.22 4.65 -1.32
N ASP A 121 -1.04 5.84 -0.78
CA ASP A 121 -0.13 6.82 -1.33
C ASP A 121 1.29 6.60 -0.84
N THR A 122 2.26 6.82 -1.71
CA THR A 122 3.67 6.92 -1.32
C THR A 122 3.97 8.34 -0.84
N LYS A 123 4.74 8.45 0.26
CA LYS A 123 5.29 9.73 0.75
C LYS A 123 6.33 10.33 -0.19
N PHE A 124 6.92 9.53 -1.08
CA PHE A 124 7.99 9.96 -1.97
C PHE A 124 7.68 9.50 -3.40
N PRO A 125 6.74 10.16 -4.10
CA PRO A 125 6.31 9.75 -5.44
C PRO A 125 7.37 9.97 -6.53
N ARG A 126 8.44 10.73 -6.24
CA ARG A 126 9.44 11.16 -7.22
C ARG A 126 10.83 10.95 -6.65
N PHE A 127 11.80 10.64 -7.49
CA PHE A 127 13.20 10.53 -7.09
C PHE A 127 14.16 10.90 -8.23
N ARG A 128 15.40 11.22 -7.88
CA ARG A 128 16.50 11.52 -8.80
C ARG A 128 17.85 11.19 -8.16
N TRP A 129 18.93 11.12 -8.96
CA TRP A 129 20.28 11.04 -8.40
C TRP A 129 20.61 12.30 -7.59
N ALA A 130 21.11 12.10 -6.37
CA ALA A 130 21.56 13.18 -5.50
C ALA A 130 22.97 13.67 -5.91
N ASN A 131 23.77 12.76 -6.48
CA ASN A 131 25.16 12.97 -6.81
C ASN A 131 25.54 12.33 -8.16
N LYS A 132 26.70 12.71 -8.70
CA LYS A 132 27.17 12.26 -10.03
C LYS A 132 27.66 10.81 -10.04
N ASP A 133 28.06 10.30 -8.88
CA ASP A 133 28.56 8.95 -8.65
C ASP A 133 27.44 7.94 -8.38
N HIS A 134 26.17 8.38 -8.39
CA HIS A 134 24.99 7.53 -8.24
C HIS A 134 24.99 6.71 -6.93
N SER A 135 25.69 7.19 -5.90
CA SER A 135 25.72 6.54 -4.59
C SER A 135 24.53 6.93 -3.72
N ALA A 136 23.90 8.08 -3.98
CA ALA A 136 22.74 8.55 -3.23
C ALA A 136 21.58 8.98 -4.13
N VAL A 137 20.36 8.79 -3.62
CA VAL A 137 19.10 9.13 -4.30
C VAL A 137 18.37 10.20 -3.50
N THR A 138 17.97 11.28 -4.17
CA THR A 138 17.06 12.28 -3.62
C THR A 138 15.63 11.78 -3.83
N TYR A 139 14.92 11.49 -2.75
CA TYR A 139 13.48 11.22 -2.73
C TYR A 139 12.71 12.52 -2.47
N ILE A 140 11.64 12.74 -3.24
CA ILE A 140 10.90 14.00 -3.29
C ILE A 140 9.41 13.74 -3.08
N GLY A 141 8.76 14.56 -2.27
CA GLY A 141 7.32 14.54 -2.09
C GLY A 141 6.77 15.90 -1.65
N ASP A 142 5.45 16.02 -1.67
CA ASP A 142 4.71 17.24 -1.29
C ASP A 142 3.51 16.98 -0.38
N LYS A 143 3.40 15.76 0.15
CA LYS A 143 2.27 15.31 0.97
C LYS A 143 2.45 15.63 2.46
N ILE A 144 3.06 16.78 2.77
CA ILE A 144 3.22 17.25 4.15
C ILE A 144 2.83 18.72 4.27
N GLN A 145 2.21 19.03 5.41
CA GLN A 145 1.89 20.38 5.83
C GLN A 145 2.68 20.74 7.08
N PHE A 146 3.26 21.94 7.11
CA PHE A 146 3.84 22.53 8.31
C PHE A 146 3.01 23.72 8.77
N GLN A 147 2.86 23.83 10.09
CA GLN A 147 2.19 24.97 10.70
C GLN A 147 3.08 26.20 10.66
N ASN A 148 2.54 27.34 10.24
CA ASN A 148 3.24 28.62 10.26
C ASN A 148 3.04 29.37 11.59
N GLY A 149 3.63 30.55 11.74
CA GLY A 149 3.54 31.35 12.98
C GLY A 149 2.14 31.86 13.34
N PHE A 150 1.18 31.81 12.42
CA PHE A 150 -0.23 32.17 12.65
C PHE A 150 -1.10 30.94 12.95
N GLY A 151 -0.50 29.76 13.04
CA GLY A 151 -1.21 28.51 13.30
C GLY A 151 -1.85 27.86 12.07
N ALA A 152 -1.67 28.44 10.87
CA ALA A 152 -2.20 27.89 9.63
C ALA A 152 -1.28 26.79 9.07
N MET A 153 -1.89 25.73 8.52
CA MET A 153 -1.18 24.62 7.88
C MET A 153 -0.87 24.96 6.42
N GLN A 154 0.38 24.78 6.01
CA GLN A 154 0.84 25.11 4.67
C GLN A 154 1.58 23.92 4.04
N ASN A 155 1.23 23.57 2.79
CA ASN A 155 1.89 22.48 2.06
C ASN A 155 3.37 22.81 1.78
N HIS A 156 4.21 21.80 1.92
CA HIS A 156 5.64 21.91 1.67
C HIS A 156 6.10 20.82 0.69
N LEU A 157 6.95 21.22 -0.25
CA LEU A 157 7.76 20.33 -1.06
C LEU A 157 9.02 19.98 -0.27
N TYR A 158 9.25 18.70 -0.03
CA TYR A 158 10.41 18.19 0.69
C TYR A 158 11.25 17.26 -0.17
N HIS A 159 12.54 17.23 0.17
CA HIS A 159 13.54 16.39 -0.44
C HIS A 159 14.35 15.71 0.66
N CYS A 160 14.62 14.43 0.49
CA CYS A 160 15.49 13.64 1.34
C CYS A 160 16.56 12.95 0.49
N ASP A 161 17.82 13.30 0.70
CA ASP A 161 18.95 12.64 0.09
C ASP A 161 19.32 11.42 0.95
N TYR A 162 19.21 10.23 0.38
CA TYR A 162 19.38 8.96 1.08
C TYR A 162 20.42 8.10 0.36
N ASP A 163 21.36 7.56 1.13
CA ASP A 163 22.32 6.55 0.67
C ASP A 163 21.73 5.14 0.93
N PRO A 164 21.38 4.38 -0.12
CA PRO A 164 20.78 3.06 0.06
C PRO A 164 21.73 1.97 0.53
N LEU A 165 23.04 2.14 0.35
CA LEU A 165 24.06 1.19 0.79
C LEU A 165 24.40 1.40 2.26
N ALA A 166 24.66 2.66 2.65
CA ALA A 166 24.89 3.03 4.04
C ALA A 166 23.59 3.01 4.88
N LYS A 167 22.43 2.98 4.22
CA LYS A 167 21.09 3.09 4.83
C LYS A 167 20.96 4.34 5.68
N GLN A 168 21.50 5.44 5.17
CA GLN A 168 21.65 6.69 5.92
C GLN A 168 21.01 7.86 5.17
N VAL A 169 20.33 8.72 5.93
CA VAL A 169 19.89 10.02 5.44
C VAL A 169 21.07 10.99 5.47
N LEU A 170 21.42 11.54 4.31
CA LEU A 170 22.53 12.48 4.14
C LEU A 170 22.08 13.92 4.36
N ASN A 171 20.90 14.29 3.84
CA ASN A 171 20.36 15.63 3.96
C ASN A 171 18.83 15.63 3.81
N VAL A 172 18.15 16.52 4.53
CA VAL A 172 16.73 16.81 4.35
C VAL A 172 16.50 18.30 4.21
N ARG A 173 15.56 18.67 3.33
CA ARG A 173 15.16 20.05 3.09
C ARG A 173 13.69 20.11 2.72
N ALA A 174 13.02 21.17 3.14
CA ALA A 174 11.63 21.43 2.83
C ALA A 174 11.41 22.92 2.57
N ALA A 175 10.55 23.24 1.61
CA ALA A 175 10.17 24.60 1.28
C ALA A 175 8.66 24.66 0.98
N PRO A 176 8.00 25.79 1.20
CA PRO A 176 6.64 26.03 0.73
C PRO A 176 6.45 25.64 -0.74
N GLY A 177 5.44 24.82 -1.03
CA GLY A 177 5.17 24.40 -2.40
C GLY A 177 4.39 23.10 -2.52
N ARG A 178 4.17 22.68 -3.78
CA ARG A 178 3.63 21.38 -4.18
C ARG A 178 4.33 20.90 -5.46
N LEU A 179 4.24 19.60 -5.73
CA LEU A 179 4.71 18.99 -6.98
C LEU A 179 3.82 19.34 -8.18
#